data_AF-A0A956FDH7-F1
#
_entry.id   AF-A0A956FDH7-F1
#
_cell.length_a   1.000
_cell.length_b   1.000
_cell.length_c   1.000
_cell.angle_alpha   90.00
_cell.angle_beta   90.00
_cell.angle_gamma   90.00
#
_symmetry.space_group_name_H-M   'P 1'
#
loop_
_entity.id
_entity.type
_entity.pdbx_description
1 polymer ?
#
loop_
_entity_poly.entity_id
_entity_poly.type
_entity_poly.pdbx_seq_one_letter_code
_entity_poly.pdbx_strand_id
1 'polypeptide(L)'
;MATLEHARTGDRYPLAVRTLIGRSSACQLRLPGAKVSGLHAELTWDGSRWLIHDLGSRNGTSLDGTPLPPQERRRLVPGSRIELGTEDECLVLVDASPPDLVVVADDGTMLAAQSGLLCLPSDEDAELSLYERDGTWLVEDDRGARPLSDRELVMAGGTGYRVHLPGAVQLTDEGSEPPVSIRGIALEFHVSLDEETVRLRMRHGSRSLDLKPRAHDFFLLTLARARIEDQRRDALPVSEHGWMYRNDIARLLKVDRGLINLWVHRARRQLADAGILEVGELVQRRQGAEQLRIGVPRLEVHEGA
;
A
#
# COMPACT_ATOMS: atom_id res chain seq x y z
N MET A 1 3.03 -5.32 8.80
CA MET A 1 3.03 -6.38 7.75
C MET A 1 4.24 -7.26 7.95
N ALA A 2 4.15 -8.55 7.64
CA ALA A 2 5.23 -9.48 7.96
C ALA A 2 6.59 -9.09 7.38
N THR A 3 7.60 -9.06 8.24
CA THR A 3 8.92 -8.52 7.91
C THR A 3 10.02 -9.36 8.55
N LEU A 4 11.04 -9.71 7.74
CA LEU A 4 12.32 -10.19 8.24
C LEU A 4 13.32 -9.04 8.31
N GLU A 5 14.19 -9.07 9.32
CA GLU A 5 15.34 -8.17 9.44
C GLU A 5 16.63 -8.98 9.42
N HIS A 6 17.60 -8.59 8.59
CA HIS A 6 18.91 -9.22 8.56
C HIS A 6 19.74 -8.76 9.77
N ALA A 7 20.06 -9.69 10.68
CA ALA A 7 20.61 -9.39 12.00
C ALA A 7 21.91 -8.57 11.97
N ARG A 8 22.73 -8.74 10.93
CA ARG A 8 24.02 -8.04 10.79
C ARG A 8 23.93 -6.67 10.11
N THR A 9 23.05 -6.51 9.13
CA THR A 9 22.99 -5.30 8.28
C THR A 9 21.84 -4.38 8.68
N GLY A 10 20.81 -4.91 9.36
CA GLY A 10 19.58 -4.21 9.66
C GLY A 10 18.63 -4.10 8.46
N ASP A 11 18.97 -4.71 7.31
CA ASP A 11 18.14 -4.67 6.11
C ASP A 11 16.80 -5.38 6.38
N ARG A 12 15.71 -4.77 5.92
CA ARG A 12 14.36 -5.27 6.15
C ARG A 12 13.73 -5.76 4.86
N TYR A 13 13.10 -6.93 4.94
CA TYR A 13 12.49 -7.61 3.81
C TYR A 13 11.03 -7.88 4.11
N PRO A 14 10.10 -7.27 3.35
CA PRO A 14 8.70 -7.66 3.43
C PRO A 14 8.51 -9.11 2.98
N LEU A 15 7.56 -9.82 3.57
CA LEU A 15 7.24 -11.20 3.19
C LEU A 15 5.99 -11.28 2.33
N ALA A 16 6.14 -11.82 1.12
CA ALA A 16 5.02 -12.30 0.33
C ALA A 16 4.51 -13.64 0.91
N VAL A 17 3.26 -14.01 0.60
CA VAL A 17 2.60 -15.28 1.01
C VAL A 17 3.52 -16.48 0.88
N ARG A 18 4.32 -16.50 -0.19
CA ARG A 18 5.40 -17.44 -0.41
C ARG A 18 6.66 -16.64 -0.75
N THR A 19 7.70 -16.77 0.05
CA THR A 19 8.98 -16.08 -0.14
C THR A 19 10.10 -17.11 -0.22
N LEU A 20 10.72 -17.23 -1.40
CA LEU A 20 11.93 -18.02 -1.60
C LEU A 20 13.15 -17.21 -1.15
N ILE A 21 14.00 -17.84 -0.35
CA ILE A 21 15.25 -17.29 0.15
C ILE A 21 16.41 -18.06 -0.48
N GLY A 22 17.40 -17.32 -0.98
CA GLY A 22 18.60 -17.93 -1.53
C GLY A 22 19.47 -16.94 -2.29
N ARG A 23 20.55 -17.45 -2.90
CA ARG A 23 21.50 -16.63 -3.66
C ARG A 23 21.07 -16.36 -5.11
N SER A 24 20.18 -17.21 -5.64
CA SER A 24 19.71 -17.13 -7.02
C SER A 24 18.85 -15.88 -7.25
N SER A 25 18.84 -15.36 -8.48
CA SER A 25 17.89 -14.33 -8.92
C SER A 25 16.44 -14.84 -9.01
N ALA A 26 16.22 -16.15 -8.88
CA ALA A 26 14.89 -16.73 -8.78
C ALA A 26 14.24 -16.55 -7.39
N CYS A 27 15.03 -16.18 -6.38
CA CYS A 27 14.55 -15.92 -5.03
C CYS A 27 14.03 -14.49 -4.91
N GLN A 28 12.91 -14.32 -4.18
CA GLN A 28 12.41 -12.99 -3.86
C GLN A 28 13.37 -12.30 -2.87
N LEU A 29 13.75 -13.01 -1.80
CA LEU A 29 14.73 -12.54 -0.83
C LEU A 29 16.10 -13.09 -1.21
N ARG A 30 16.93 -12.22 -1.80
CA ARG A 30 18.25 -12.59 -2.29
C ARG A 30 19.34 -12.32 -1.26
N LEU A 31 20.00 -13.39 -0.81
CA LEU A 31 21.16 -13.31 0.06
C LEU A 31 22.42 -13.76 -0.70
N PRO A 32 23.39 -12.86 -0.96
CA PRO A 32 24.54 -13.15 -1.80
C PRO A 32 25.60 -14.06 -1.14
N GLY A 33 25.45 -14.39 0.15
CA GLY A 33 26.40 -15.17 0.93
C GLY A 33 26.89 -16.45 0.25
N ALA A 34 28.20 -16.71 0.32
CA ALA A 34 28.81 -17.87 -0.34
C ALA A 34 28.28 -19.22 0.19
N LYS A 35 27.89 -19.25 1.47
CA LYS A 35 27.30 -20.41 2.15
C LYS A 35 25.79 -20.54 1.95
N VAL A 36 25.15 -19.58 1.30
CA VAL A 36 23.73 -19.64 0.96
C VAL A 36 23.54 -20.39 -0.37
N SER A 37 22.70 -21.42 -0.38
CA SER A 37 22.30 -22.14 -1.60
C SER A 37 21.54 -21.24 -2.58
N GLY A 38 21.53 -21.63 -3.86
CA GLY A 38 20.77 -20.91 -4.90
C GLY A 38 19.28 -20.79 -4.56
N LEU A 39 18.67 -21.91 -4.19
CA LEU A 39 17.37 -21.98 -3.49
C LEU A 39 17.70 -22.61 -2.12
N HIS A 40 17.57 -21.86 -1.04
CA HIS A 40 18.01 -22.29 0.29
C HIS A 40 16.83 -22.71 1.16
N ALA A 41 15.90 -21.79 1.36
CA ALA A 41 14.75 -21.98 2.20
C ALA A 41 13.52 -21.31 1.59
N GLU A 42 12.35 -21.72 2.05
CA GLU A 42 11.06 -21.16 1.68
C GLU A 42 10.30 -20.76 2.94
N LEU A 43 9.71 -19.57 2.90
CA LEU A 43 8.73 -19.12 3.87
C LEU A 43 7.36 -19.17 3.24
N THR A 44 6.38 -19.67 3.99
CA THR A 44 4.98 -19.72 3.58
C THR A 44 4.05 -19.25 4.70
N TRP A 45 3.02 -18.51 4.33
CA TRP A 45 1.86 -18.27 5.18
C TRP A 45 0.84 -19.40 4.99
N ASP A 46 0.43 -20.08 6.06
CA ASP A 46 -0.53 -21.19 6.01
C ASP A 46 -2.00 -20.77 6.16
N GLY A 47 -2.26 -19.46 6.19
CA GLY A 47 -3.57 -18.87 6.51
C GLY A 47 -3.60 -18.27 7.92
N SER A 48 -2.74 -18.75 8.84
CA SER A 48 -2.73 -18.32 10.24
C SER A 48 -1.34 -17.98 10.80
N ARG A 49 -0.28 -18.55 10.23
CA ARG A 49 1.09 -18.42 10.74
C ARG A 49 2.12 -18.57 9.63
N TRP A 50 3.30 -18.04 9.90
CA TRP A 50 4.48 -18.23 9.07
C TRP A 50 5.16 -19.56 9.36
N LEU A 51 5.50 -20.27 8.29
CA LEU A 51 6.26 -21.53 8.31
C LEU A 51 7.53 -21.37 7.49
N ILE A 52 8.64 -21.93 7.97
CA ILE A 52 9.89 -22.07 7.22
C ILE A 52 10.13 -23.52 6.82
N HIS A 53 10.73 -23.72 5.65
CA HIS A 53 11.12 -25.01 5.11
C HIS A 53 12.50 -24.91 4.45
N ASP A 54 13.45 -25.75 4.85
CA ASP A 54 14.74 -25.90 4.15
C ASP A 54 14.54 -26.69 2.84
N LEU A 55 15.05 -26.18 1.72
CA LEU A 55 14.85 -26.75 0.38
C LEU A 55 15.93 -27.76 -0.02
N GLY A 56 16.58 -28.41 0.95
CA GLY A 56 17.74 -29.27 0.70
C GLY A 56 19.01 -28.43 0.51
N SER A 57 19.19 -27.41 1.33
CA SER A 57 20.35 -26.53 1.27
C SER A 57 21.65 -27.30 1.59
N ARG A 58 22.79 -26.84 1.06
CA ARG A 58 24.07 -27.56 1.23
C ARG A 58 24.59 -27.50 2.66
N ASN A 59 24.36 -26.36 3.33
CA ASN A 59 24.91 -26.07 4.65
C ASN A 59 23.83 -26.08 5.76
N GLY A 60 22.58 -26.38 5.39
CA GLY A 60 21.44 -26.43 6.32
C GLY A 60 20.88 -25.05 6.68
N THR A 61 19.64 -25.06 7.15
CA THR A 61 18.97 -23.94 7.82
C THR A 61 18.82 -24.27 9.30
N SER A 62 19.12 -23.33 10.19
CA SER A 62 18.81 -23.44 11.63
C SER A 62 17.71 -22.46 12.02
N LEU A 63 16.89 -22.85 13.00
CA LEU A 63 15.89 -22.00 13.63
C LEU A 63 16.16 -21.95 15.12
N ASP A 64 16.42 -20.76 15.65
CA ASP A 64 16.74 -20.52 17.07
C ASP A 64 17.87 -21.42 17.57
N GLY A 65 18.92 -21.57 16.75
CA GLY A 65 20.10 -22.41 17.03
C GLY A 65 19.88 -23.91 16.83
N THR A 66 18.66 -24.34 16.48
CA THR A 66 18.35 -25.76 16.23
C THR A 66 18.27 -26.02 14.72
N PRO A 67 19.07 -26.93 14.14
CA PRO A 67 18.97 -27.29 12.73
C PRO A 67 17.57 -27.79 12.35
N LEU A 68 17.05 -27.32 11.21
CA LEU A 68 15.80 -27.82 10.65
C LEU A 68 16.02 -29.23 10.09
N PRO A 69 15.18 -30.21 10.46
CA PRO A 69 15.20 -31.52 9.83
C PRO A 69 14.91 -31.41 8.33
N PRO A 70 15.53 -32.25 7.47
CA PRO A 70 15.23 -32.25 6.05
C PRO A 70 13.73 -32.43 5.79
N GLN A 71 13.17 -31.60 4.90
CA GLN A 71 11.77 -31.67 4.46
C GLN A 71 10.71 -31.33 5.53
N GLU A 72 11.09 -30.84 6.71
CA GLU A 72 10.14 -30.45 7.75
C GLU A 72 9.82 -28.95 7.68
N ARG A 73 8.54 -28.61 7.83
CA ARG A 73 8.08 -27.23 8.00
C ARG A 73 8.04 -26.87 9.48
N ARG A 74 8.64 -25.75 9.85
CA ARG A 74 8.63 -25.26 11.23
C ARG A 74 7.96 -23.91 11.34
N ARG A 75 7.15 -23.75 12.39
CA ARG A 75 6.47 -22.49 12.69
C ARG A 75 7.50 -21.43 13.11
N LEU A 76 7.31 -20.22 12.62
CA LEU A 76 7.98 -19.03 13.10
C LEU A 76 7.08 -18.23 14.03
N VAL A 77 7.71 -17.53 14.96
CA VAL A 77 7.09 -16.54 15.84
C VAL A 77 7.93 -15.26 15.82
N PRO A 78 7.38 -14.10 16.20
CA PRO A 78 8.20 -12.90 16.37
C PRO A 78 9.41 -13.17 17.26
N GLY A 79 10.58 -12.74 16.81
CA GLY A 79 11.88 -13.00 17.44
C GLY A 79 12.61 -14.24 16.93
N SER A 80 11.96 -15.14 16.18
CA SER A 80 12.60 -16.32 15.60
C SER A 80 13.81 -15.93 14.75
N ARG A 81 14.95 -16.57 15.01
CA ARG A 81 16.23 -16.39 14.31
C ARG A 81 16.45 -17.53 13.33
N ILE A 82 16.61 -17.18 12.06
CA ILE A 82 16.80 -18.10 10.94
C ILE A 82 18.24 -17.94 10.45
N GLU A 83 19.07 -18.96 10.60
CA GLU A 83 20.45 -18.94 10.08
C GLU A 83 20.54 -19.80 8.83
N LEU A 84 21.12 -19.23 7.76
CA LEU A 84 21.16 -19.85 6.44
C LEU A 84 22.59 -20.26 6.11
N GLY A 85 22.97 -21.46 6.56
CA GLY A 85 24.30 -22.05 6.37
C GLY A 85 25.44 -21.41 7.16
N THR A 86 25.26 -20.21 7.73
CA THR A 86 26.26 -19.50 8.54
C THR A 86 25.60 -18.44 9.42
N GLU A 87 26.21 -18.13 10.56
CA GLU A 87 25.70 -17.13 11.52
C GLU A 87 25.67 -15.71 10.93
N ASP A 88 26.55 -15.41 9.97
CA ASP A 88 26.59 -14.11 9.27
C ASP A 88 25.35 -13.83 8.40
N GLU A 89 24.62 -14.88 8.01
CA GLU A 89 23.41 -14.86 7.18
C GLU A 89 22.21 -15.24 8.05
N CYS A 90 21.93 -14.39 9.03
CA CYS A 90 20.89 -14.57 10.02
C CYS A 90 19.75 -13.57 9.79
N LEU A 91 18.53 -14.07 9.59
CA LEU A 91 17.30 -13.28 9.47
C LEU A 91 16.47 -13.44 10.75
N VAL A 92 15.88 -12.35 11.23
CA VAL A 92 15.00 -12.34 12.41
C VAL A 92 13.59 -11.96 11.98
N LEU A 93 12.59 -12.74 12.40
CA LEU A 93 11.19 -12.37 12.18
C LEU A 93 10.78 -11.27 13.15
N VAL A 94 10.68 -10.03 12.67
CA VAL A 94 10.37 -8.87 13.52
C VAL A 94 8.87 -8.52 13.54
N ASP A 95 8.16 -8.92 12.49
CA ASP A 95 6.70 -8.81 12.41
C ASP A 95 6.15 -10.10 11.78
N ALA A 96 5.21 -10.75 12.46
CA ALA A 96 4.54 -11.98 12.02
C ALA A 96 3.09 -11.77 11.56
N SER A 97 2.69 -10.52 11.29
CA SER A 97 1.39 -10.18 10.72
C SER A 97 1.11 -10.97 9.44
N PRO A 98 -0.16 -11.07 9.01
CA PRO A 98 -0.49 -11.62 7.70
C PRO A 98 0.28 -10.94 6.55
N PRO A 99 0.51 -11.64 5.43
CA PRO A 99 1.10 -11.05 4.24
C PRO A 99 0.16 -10.00 3.65
N ASP A 100 0.75 -8.90 3.18
CA ASP A 100 0.09 -7.89 2.35
C ASP A 100 0.57 -8.05 0.89
N LEU A 101 0.13 -7.18 -0.03
CA LEU A 101 0.69 -7.10 -1.37
C LEU A 101 2.17 -6.75 -1.29
N VAL A 102 2.99 -7.54 -1.98
CA VAL A 102 4.42 -7.31 -2.15
C VAL A 102 4.72 -7.21 -3.63
N VAL A 103 5.64 -6.34 -4.01
CA VAL A 103 6.24 -6.34 -5.34
C VAL A 103 7.73 -6.53 -5.23
N VAL A 104 8.33 -7.18 -6.23
CA VAL A 104 9.78 -7.35 -6.35
C VAL A 104 10.26 -6.65 -7.61
N ALA A 105 11.09 -5.62 -7.45
CA ALA A 105 11.72 -4.90 -8.54
C ALA A 105 12.76 -5.77 -9.26
N ASP A 106 13.13 -5.40 -10.48
CA ASP A 106 14.14 -6.13 -11.28
C ASP A 106 15.52 -6.21 -10.62
N ASP A 107 15.87 -5.26 -9.75
CA ASP A 107 17.11 -5.26 -8.97
C ASP A 107 17.04 -6.13 -7.69
N GLY A 108 15.88 -6.73 -7.41
CA GLY A 108 15.60 -7.53 -6.23
C GLY A 108 15.05 -6.74 -5.03
N THR A 109 14.88 -5.43 -5.15
CA THR A 109 14.25 -4.61 -4.11
C THR A 109 12.81 -5.06 -3.90
N MET A 110 12.46 -5.38 -2.66
CA MET A 110 11.09 -5.77 -2.30
C MET A 110 10.39 -4.58 -1.65
N LEU A 111 9.23 -4.21 -2.20
CA LEU A 111 8.35 -3.18 -1.66
C LEU A 111 7.02 -3.81 -1.29
N ALA A 112 6.34 -3.27 -0.31
CA ALA A 112 5.08 -3.82 0.14
C ALA A 112 4.07 -2.74 0.48
N ALA A 113 2.81 -3.08 0.26
CA ALA A 113 1.72 -2.22 0.61
C ALA A 113 1.70 -1.93 2.11
N GLN A 114 1.29 -0.70 2.43
CA GLN A 114 1.10 -0.21 3.77
C GLN A 114 -0.33 0.27 3.88
N SER A 115 -1.09 -0.27 4.83
CA SER A 115 -2.52 0.00 4.98
C SER A 115 -3.31 -0.22 3.68
N GLY A 116 -2.96 -1.27 2.91
CA GLY A 116 -3.63 -1.59 1.65
C GLY A 116 -3.29 -0.65 0.47
N LEU A 117 -2.24 0.15 0.57
CA LEU A 117 -1.76 1.04 -0.51
C LEU A 117 -0.25 0.84 -0.75
N LEU A 118 0.13 0.74 -2.02
CA LEU A 118 1.52 0.83 -2.46
C LEU A 118 1.63 1.80 -3.65
N CYS A 119 2.52 2.77 -3.56
CA CYS A 119 2.84 3.68 -4.66
C CYS A 119 4.18 3.29 -5.30
N LEU A 120 4.21 3.21 -6.64
CA LEU A 120 5.41 2.88 -7.41
C LEU A 120 5.78 4.01 -8.37
N PRO A 121 7.09 4.29 -8.58
CA PRO A 121 8.25 3.67 -7.92
C PRO A 121 8.40 4.06 -6.44
N SER A 122 7.83 5.18 -6.01
CA SER A 122 7.85 5.65 -4.61
C SER A 122 6.67 6.58 -4.32
N ASP A 123 6.47 6.95 -3.05
CA ASP A 123 5.45 7.95 -2.66
C ASP A 123 5.76 9.37 -3.18
N GLU A 124 7.03 9.67 -3.47
CA GLU A 124 7.46 11.00 -3.89
C GLU A 124 7.33 11.24 -5.39
N ASP A 125 7.40 10.16 -6.19
CA ASP A 125 7.38 10.17 -7.65
C ASP A 125 6.42 9.09 -8.20
N ALA A 126 5.25 8.97 -7.57
CA ALA A 126 4.31 7.90 -7.85
C ALA A 126 3.71 7.99 -9.27
N GLU A 127 3.95 6.96 -10.08
CA GLU A 127 3.32 6.73 -11.38
C GLU A 127 2.11 5.79 -11.24
N LEU A 128 2.25 4.73 -10.45
CA LEU A 128 1.21 3.74 -10.18
C LEU A 128 0.78 3.76 -8.71
N SER A 129 -0.51 3.53 -8.49
CA SER A 129 -1.09 3.17 -7.19
C SER A 129 -1.62 1.74 -7.25
N LEU A 130 -1.16 0.89 -6.34
CA LEU A 130 -1.69 -0.45 -6.12
C LEU A 130 -2.48 -0.43 -4.81
N TYR A 131 -3.76 -0.80 -4.87
CA TYR A 131 -4.62 -0.76 -3.68
C TYR A 131 -5.71 -1.82 -3.72
N GLU A 132 -6.23 -2.15 -2.54
CA GLU A 132 -7.34 -3.08 -2.37
C GLU A 132 -8.68 -2.35 -2.32
N ARG A 133 -9.69 -2.93 -2.98
CA ARG A 133 -11.08 -2.46 -2.96
C ARG A 133 -12.04 -3.65 -3.02
N ASP A 134 -12.93 -3.74 -2.04
CA ASP A 134 -13.98 -4.76 -1.97
C ASP A 134 -13.39 -6.19 -2.20
N GLY A 135 -12.23 -6.49 -1.61
CA GLY A 135 -11.49 -7.75 -1.69
C GLY A 135 -10.61 -7.94 -2.94
N THR A 136 -10.53 -6.95 -3.83
CA THR A 136 -9.80 -7.04 -5.10
C THR A 136 -8.64 -6.04 -5.15
N TRP A 137 -7.44 -6.54 -5.44
CA TRP A 137 -6.29 -5.68 -5.71
C TRP A 137 -6.38 -5.07 -7.11
N LEU A 138 -6.17 -3.77 -7.17
CA LEU A 138 -6.21 -2.95 -8.37
C LEU A 138 -4.85 -2.30 -8.57
N VAL A 139 -4.50 -2.05 -9.83
CA VAL A 139 -3.46 -1.10 -10.21
C VAL A 139 -4.13 0.06 -10.94
N GLU A 140 -3.75 1.27 -10.56
CA GLU A 140 -4.24 2.50 -11.14
C GLU A 140 -3.09 3.35 -11.64
N ASP A 141 -3.20 3.75 -12.92
CA ASP A 141 -2.38 4.77 -13.55
C ASP A 141 -3.25 5.98 -13.93
N ASP A 142 -2.76 6.83 -14.82
CA ASP A 142 -3.50 7.99 -15.25
C ASP A 142 -4.70 7.70 -16.17
N ARG A 143 -4.74 6.50 -16.77
CA ARG A 143 -5.83 6.02 -17.64
C ARG A 143 -6.96 5.38 -16.84
N GLY A 144 -6.68 4.91 -15.63
CA GLY A 144 -7.69 4.40 -14.69
C GLY A 144 -7.23 3.17 -13.93
N ALA A 145 -8.15 2.60 -13.14
CA ALA A 145 -7.90 1.42 -12.33
C ALA A 145 -8.31 0.13 -13.06
N ARG A 146 -7.54 -0.95 -12.88
CA ARG A 146 -7.88 -2.30 -13.35
C ARG A 146 -7.44 -3.36 -12.33
N PRO A 147 -8.06 -4.54 -12.33
CA PRO A 147 -7.59 -5.67 -11.52
C PRO A 147 -6.14 -6.04 -11.80
N LEU A 148 -5.43 -6.39 -10.73
CA LEU A 148 -4.11 -7.00 -10.76
C LEU A 148 -4.21 -8.52 -10.81
N SER A 149 -3.27 -9.15 -11.50
CA SER A 149 -3.05 -10.59 -11.42
C SER A 149 -1.80 -10.92 -10.58
N ASP A 150 -1.82 -12.07 -9.89
CA ASP A 150 -0.61 -12.56 -9.22
C ASP A 150 0.50 -12.80 -10.25
N ARG A 151 1.73 -12.41 -9.90
CA ARG A 151 2.94 -12.45 -10.74
C ARG A 151 2.92 -11.55 -11.97
N GLU A 152 1.92 -10.67 -12.09
CA GLU A 152 1.92 -9.65 -13.14
C GLU A 152 3.17 -8.77 -13.04
N LEU A 153 3.75 -8.41 -14.19
CA LEU A 153 4.81 -7.42 -14.26
C LEU A 153 4.18 -6.05 -14.54
N VAL A 154 4.33 -5.11 -13.61
CA VAL A 154 3.93 -3.71 -13.79
C VAL A 154 5.19 -2.83 -13.94
N MET A 155 5.07 -1.74 -14.69
CA MET A 155 6.19 -0.84 -14.98
C MET A 155 5.95 0.51 -14.33
N ALA A 156 6.93 1.01 -13.58
CA ALA A 156 6.91 2.37 -13.02
C ALA A 156 8.35 2.90 -12.92
N GLY A 157 8.59 4.17 -13.25
CA GLY A 157 9.92 4.78 -13.17
C GLY A 157 10.98 4.05 -14.01
N GLY A 158 10.57 3.42 -15.12
CA GLY A 158 11.44 2.60 -15.97
C GLY A 158 11.84 1.24 -15.38
N THR A 159 11.36 0.88 -14.18
CA THR A 159 11.66 -0.38 -13.49
C THR A 159 10.48 -1.33 -13.58
N GLY A 160 10.76 -2.63 -13.81
CA GLY A 160 9.77 -3.69 -13.73
C GLY A 160 9.57 -4.16 -12.30
N TYR A 161 8.32 -4.28 -11.88
CA TYR A 161 7.92 -4.78 -10.56
C TYR A 161 7.02 -6.00 -10.72
N ARG A 162 7.46 -7.14 -10.21
CA ARG A 162 6.66 -8.36 -10.19
C ARG A 162 5.75 -8.38 -8.98
N VAL A 163 4.45 -8.45 -9.23
CA VAL A 163 3.41 -8.43 -8.20
C VAL A 163 3.28 -9.79 -7.52
N HIS A 164 3.17 -9.80 -6.21
CA HIS A 164 2.83 -10.96 -5.39
C HIS A 164 1.61 -10.60 -4.54
N LEU A 165 0.45 -11.10 -4.96
CA LEU A 165 -0.81 -10.81 -4.27
C LEU A 165 -0.88 -11.59 -2.95
N PRO A 166 -1.47 -11.00 -1.89
CA PRO A 166 -1.87 -11.80 -0.76
C PRO A 166 -2.97 -12.75 -1.25
N GLY A 167 -2.80 -14.07 -1.08
CA GLY A 167 -3.88 -15.02 -1.32
C GLY A 167 -5.08 -14.66 -0.45
N ALA A 168 -6.29 -15.15 -0.75
CA ALA A 168 -7.48 -14.82 0.04
C ALA A 168 -7.26 -15.15 1.53
N VAL A 169 -6.87 -14.16 2.33
CA VAL A 169 -6.59 -14.34 3.75
C VAL A 169 -7.94 -14.25 4.46
N GLN A 170 -8.42 -15.38 4.97
CA GLN A 170 -9.53 -15.33 5.92
C GLN A 170 -8.98 -14.84 7.25
N LEU A 171 -9.12 -13.54 7.49
CA LEU A 171 -8.87 -12.96 8.80
C LEU A 171 -10.10 -13.17 9.67
N THR A 172 -10.01 -14.12 10.60
CA THR A 172 -10.87 -14.13 11.79
C THR A 172 -10.09 -13.40 12.87
N ASP A 173 -10.12 -12.06 12.83
CA ASP A 173 -9.48 -11.25 13.87
C ASP A 173 -10.50 -10.98 14.98
N GLU A 174 -10.49 -11.83 16.01
CA GLU A 174 -11.28 -11.64 17.23
C GLU A 174 -10.52 -10.70 18.18
N GLY A 175 -10.72 -9.38 18.06
CA GLY A 175 -10.31 -8.46 19.13
C GLY A 175 -9.95 -7.03 18.77
N SER A 176 -9.77 -6.67 17.50
CA SER A 176 -9.52 -5.28 17.10
C SER A 176 -10.82 -4.53 16.78
N GLU A 177 -10.88 -3.23 17.11
CA GLU A 177 -11.92 -2.36 16.52
C GLU A 177 -11.84 -2.50 15.00
N PRO A 178 -12.99 -2.65 14.29
CA PRO A 178 -12.97 -2.82 12.86
C PRO A 178 -12.28 -1.62 12.21
N PRO A 179 -11.40 -1.85 11.23
CA PRO A 179 -10.66 -0.77 10.60
C PRO A 179 -11.61 0.24 9.92
N VAL A 180 -11.21 1.51 9.91
CA VAL A 180 -12.04 2.59 9.40
C VAL A 180 -11.91 2.66 7.88
N SER A 181 -12.99 2.36 7.16
CA SER A 181 -13.07 2.55 5.71
C SER A 181 -13.25 4.02 5.34
N ILE A 182 -12.68 4.43 4.21
CA ILE A 182 -12.90 5.74 3.58
C ILE A 182 -14.39 6.08 3.36
N ARG A 183 -15.26 5.07 3.18
CA ARG A 183 -16.71 5.27 3.03
C ARG A 183 -17.37 5.69 4.35
N GLY A 184 -16.73 5.35 5.47
CA GLY A 184 -17.18 5.65 6.83
C GLY A 184 -16.77 7.02 7.34
N ILE A 185 -15.87 7.74 6.68
CA ILE A 185 -15.38 9.05 7.18
C ILE A 185 -16.20 10.24 6.66
N ALA A 186 -16.00 11.39 7.27
CA ALA A 186 -16.33 12.71 6.73
C ALA A 186 -15.05 13.55 6.64
N LEU A 187 -14.94 14.34 5.57
CA LEU A 187 -13.87 15.32 5.41
C LEU A 187 -14.43 16.74 5.57
N GLU A 188 -13.80 17.48 6.47
CA GLU A 188 -14.12 18.86 6.83
C GLU A 188 -12.97 19.76 6.36
N PHE A 189 -13.26 20.68 5.44
CA PHE A 189 -12.31 21.64 4.93
C PHE A 189 -12.53 22.98 5.62
N HIS A 190 -11.49 23.49 6.28
CA HIS A 190 -11.49 24.81 6.90
C HIS A 190 -10.60 25.74 6.08
N VAL A 191 -11.22 26.70 5.41
CA VAL A 191 -10.56 27.62 4.47
C VAL A 191 -10.38 28.98 5.13
N SER A 192 -9.18 29.54 5.08
CA SER A 192 -8.91 30.88 5.61
C SER A 192 -9.66 31.96 4.81
N LEU A 193 -9.86 33.13 5.45
CA LEU A 193 -10.56 34.27 4.85
C LEU A 193 -9.92 34.76 3.53
N ASP A 194 -8.61 34.67 3.43
CA ASP A 194 -7.81 35.04 2.25
C ASP A 194 -7.69 33.90 1.22
N GLU A 195 -8.29 32.73 1.50
CA GLU A 195 -8.16 31.50 0.73
C GLU A 195 -6.72 31.04 0.49
N GLU A 196 -5.74 31.50 1.29
CA GLU A 196 -4.34 31.10 1.15
C GLU A 196 -4.00 29.79 1.89
N THR A 197 -4.87 29.34 2.80
CA THR A 197 -4.68 28.10 3.55
C THR A 197 -5.94 27.25 3.62
N VAL A 198 -5.74 25.93 3.57
CA VAL A 198 -6.77 24.93 3.81
C VAL A 198 -6.28 24.02 4.92
N ARG A 199 -7.09 23.85 5.96
CA ARG A 199 -6.91 22.83 7.00
C ARG A 199 -7.91 21.72 6.76
N LEU A 200 -7.42 20.49 6.64
CA LEU A 200 -8.24 19.31 6.44
C LEU A 200 -8.40 18.54 7.74
N ARG A 201 -9.65 18.31 8.14
CA ARG A 201 -10.03 17.51 9.29
C ARG A 201 -10.81 16.30 8.85
N MET A 202 -10.51 15.15 9.44
CA MET A 202 -11.22 13.90 9.23
C MET A 202 -12.05 13.56 10.46
N ARG A 203 -13.31 13.18 10.26
CA ARG A 203 -14.21 12.71 11.33
C ARG A 203 -14.69 11.29 11.06
N HIS A 204 -14.69 10.45 12.09
CA HIS A 204 -15.28 9.12 12.10
C HIS A 204 -15.96 8.85 13.45
N GLY A 205 -17.28 8.73 13.47
CA GLY A 205 -18.05 8.66 14.70
C GLY A 205 -17.83 9.91 15.57
N SER A 206 -17.39 9.71 16.82
CA SER A 206 -17.01 10.80 17.74
C SER A 206 -15.53 11.20 17.63
N ARG A 207 -14.71 10.46 16.88
CA ARG A 207 -13.28 10.78 16.71
C ARG A 207 -13.12 11.82 15.61
N SER A 208 -12.25 12.79 15.87
CA SER A 208 -11.84 13.80 14.90
C SER A 208 -10.32 13.93 14.91
N LEU A 209 -9.72 14.01 13.73
CA LEU A 209 -8.28 14.12 13.54
C LEU A 209 -7.98 15.28 12.59
N ASP A 210 -7.18 16.23 13.05
CA ASP A 210 -6.61 17.27 12.20
C ASP A 210 -5.43 16.69 11.41
N LEU A 211 -5.52 16.73 10.09
CA LEU A 211 -4.45 16.27 9.22
C LEU A 211 -3.43 17.39 9.05
N LYS A 212 -2.14 17.01 8.96
CA LYS A 212 -1.07 17.98 8.70
C LYS A 212 -1.35 18.73 7.39
N PRO A 213 -1.24 20.07 7.33
CA PRO A 213 -1.47 20.82 6.11
C PRO A 213 -0.55 20.40 4.97
N ARG A 214 -1.09 20.25 3.76
CA ARG A 214 -0.37 19.83 2.55
C ARG A 214 -0.86 20.59 1.32
N ALA A 215 0.00 20.68 0.30
CA ALA A 215 -0.35 21.35 -0.96
C ALA A 215 -1.55 20.70 -1.68
N HIS A 216 -1.77 19.38 -1.51
CA HIS A 216 -2.90 18.68 -2.10
C HIS A 216 -4.25 18.97 -1.42
N ASP A 217 -4.29 19.70 -0.31
CA ASP A 217 -5.54 20.03 0.39
C ASP A 217 -6.43 20.95 -0.47
N PHE A 218 -5.83 21.90 -1.21
CA PHE A 218 -6.53 22.72 -2.20
C PHE A 218 -7.09 21.92 -3.36
N PHE A 219 -6.38 20.88 -3.78
CA PHE A 219 -6.85 19.96 -4.80
C PHE A 219 -8.07 19.17 -4.32
N LEU A 220 -8.02 18.60 -3.12
CA LEU A 220 -9.16 17.90 -2.53
C LEU A 220 -10.35 18.86 -2.31
N LEU A 221 -10.10 20.09 -1.86
CA LEU A 221 -11.13 21.13 -1.69
C LEU A 221 -11.81 21.46 -3.03
N THR A 222 -11.04 21.56 -4.12
CA THR A 222 -11.57 21.84 -5.46
C THR A 222 -12.56 20.76 -5.89
N LEU A 223 -12.18 19.49 -5.72
CA LEU A 223 -13.07 18.36 -6.00
C LEU A 223 -14.28 18.31 -5.06
N ALA A 224 -14.10 18.65 -3.79
CA ALA A 224 -15.17 18.69 -2.80
C ALA A 224 -16.20 19.77 -3.13
N ARG A 225 -15.77 20.99 -3.45
CA ARG A 225 -16.63 22.11 -3.89
C ARG A 225 -17.45 21.70 -5.11
N ALA A 226 -16.84 21.09 -6.13
CA ALA A 226 -17.56 20.63 -7.31
C ALA A 226 -18.62 19.56 -6.98
N ARG A 227 -18.30 18.60 -6.11
CA ARG A 227 -19.26 17.57 -5.70
C ARG A 227 -20.42 18.13 -4.88
N ILE A 228 -20.16 19.05 -3.95
CA ILE A 228 -21.19 19.73 -3.15
C ILE A 228 -22.10 20.59 -4.03
N GLU A 229 -21.54 21.29 -5.01
CA GLU A 229 -22.30 22.10 -5.96
C GLU A 229 -23.25 21.23 -6.80
N ASP A 230 -22.75 20.11 -7.36
CA ASP A 230 -23.57 19.17 -8.11
C ASP A 230 -24.66 18.50 -7.24
N GLN A 231 -24.41 18.27 -5.96
CA GLN A 231 -25.39 17.73 -5.00
C GLN A 231 -26.56 18.69 -4.74
N ARG A 232 -26.36 19.99 -4.89
CA ARG A 232 -27.42 21.01 -4.74
C ARG A 232 -28.30 21.13 -5.97
N ARG A 233 -27.89 20.58 -7.11
CA ARG A 233 -28.65 20.62 -8.36
C ARG A 233 -29.69 19.52 -8.37
N ASP A 234 -30.96 19.91 -8.34
CA ASP A 234 -32.06 18.97 -8.51
C ASP A 234 -31.95 18.26 -9.87
N ALA A 235 -32.19 16.95 -9.87
CA ALA A 235 -32.19 16.02 -11.02
C ALA A 235 -30.85 15.46 -11.54
N LEU A 236 -29.69 15.80 -10.96
CA LEU A 236 -28.42 15.14 -11.33
C LEU A 236 -28.23 13.83 -10.53
N PRO A 237 -28.01 12.66 -11.17
CA PRO A 237 -27.77 11.40 -10.45
C PRO A 237 -26.50 11.47 -9.59
N VAL A 238 -26.49 10.79 -8.43
CA VAL A 238 -25.33 10.74 -7.51
C VAL A 238 -24.06 10.23 -8.19
N SER A 239 -24.21 9.37 -9.20
CA SER A 239 -23.11 8.86 -10.01
C SER A 239 -22.42 9.94 -10.86
N GLU A 240 -23.07 11.08 -11.10
CA GLU A 240 -22.56 12.19 -11.90
C GLU A 240 -21.98 13.33 -11.06
N HIS A 241 -22.16 13.33 -9.74
CA HIS A 241 -21.71 14.44 -8.89
C HIS A 241 -20.18 14.56 -8.81
N GLY A 242 -19.67 15.76 -9.08
CA GLY A 242 -18.30 16.18 -8.79
C GLY A 242 -17.25 15.78 -9.81
N TRP A 243 -17.64 15.30 -10.99
CA TRP A 243 -16.68 14.96 -12.05
C TRP A 243 -16.09 16.22 -12.69
N MET A 244 -14.79 16.38 -12.59
CA MET A 244 -14.04 17.49 -13.18
C MET A 244 -12.93 16.97 -14.09
N TYR A 245 -12.72 17.63 -15.24
CA TYR A 245 -11.59 17.30 -16.11
C TYR A 245 -10.26 17.69 -15.47
N ARG A 246 -9.27 16.79 -15.57
CA ARG A 246 -7.91 16.98 -15.04
C ARG A 246 -7.26 18.29 -15.51
N ASN A 247 -7.48 18.67 -16.77
CA ASN A 247 -6.96 19.92 -17.32
C ASN A 247 -7.59 21.16 -16.69
N ASP A 248 -8.89 21.11 -16.36
CA ASP A 248 -9.58 22.23 -15.74
C ASP A 248 -9.14 22.39 -14.28
N ILE A 249 -8.97 21.27 -13.55
CA ILE A 249 -8.41 21.28 -12.20
C ILE A 249 -7.00 21.91 -12.20
N ALA A 250 -6.11 21.47 -13.09
CA ALA A 250 -4.75 22.00 -13.20
C ALA A 250 -4.75 23.51 -13.51
N ARG A 251 -5.64 23.96 -14.40
CA ARG A 251 -5.80 25.39 -14.74
C ARG A 251 -6.30 26.20 -13.54
N LEU A 252 -7.32 25.71 -12.82
CA LEU A 252 -7.87 26.38 -11.63
C LEU A 252 -6.82 26.53 -10.53
N LEU A 253 -6.03 25.48 -10.29
CA LEU A 253 -4.99 25.46 -9.27
C LEU A 253 -3.67 26.10 -9.72
N LYS A 254 -3.57 26.50 -10.99
CA LYS A 254 -2.35 27.07 -11.61
C LYS A 254 -1.12 26.18 -11.43
N VAL A 255 -1.31 24.87 -11.58
CA VAL A 255 -0.25 23.86 -11.44
C VAL A 255 -0.06 23.05 -12.72
N ASP A 256 1.09 22.39 -12.81
CA ASP A 256 1.32 21.41 -13.86
C ASP A 256 0.35 20.22 -13.73
N ARG A 257 -0.04 19.68 -14.88
CA ARG A 257 -0.99 18.56 -14.97
C ARG A 257 -0.46 17.28 -14.33
N GLY A 258 0.84 17.02 -14.42
CA GLY A 258 1.49 15.87 -13.81
C GLY A 258 1.40 15.89 -12.29
N LEU A 259 1.38 17.09 -11.69
CA LEU A 259 1.26 17.27 -10.24
C LEU A 259 -0.06 16.74 -9.68
N ILE A 260 -1.14 16.74 -10.49
CA ILE A 260 -2.44 16.20 -10.08
C ILE A 260 -2.35 14.72 -9.71
N ASN A 261 -1.60 13.92 -10.50
CA ASN A 261 -1.43 12.50 -10.20
C ASN A 261 -0.72 12.30 -8.86
N LEU A 262 0.37 13.04 -8.67
CA LEU A 262 1.16 13.00 -7.45
C LEU A 262 0.37 13.44 -6.22
N TRP A 263 -0.50 14.45 -6.36
CA TRP A 263 -1.39 14.89 -5.29
C TRP A 263 -2.47 13.87 -4.94
N VAL A 264 -3.01 13.12 -5.90
CA VAL A 264 -3.88 11.97 -5.60
C VAL A 264 -3.14 10.97 -4.72
N HIS A 265 -1.93 10.57 -5.13
CA HIS A 265 -1.14 9.59 -4.39
C HIS A 265 -0.79 10.07 -2.97
N ARG A 266 -0.31 11.31 -2.82
CA ARG A 266 0.03 11.91 -1.53
C ARG A 266 -1.19 12.05 -0.61
N ALA A 267 -2.35 12.39 -1.16
CA ALA A 267 -3.59 12.46 -0.40
C ALA A 267 -4.03 11.08 0.12
N ARG A 268 -3.96 10.04 -0.74
CA ARG A 268 -4.24 8.66 -0.33
C ARG A 268 -3.28 8.20 0.76
N ARG A 269 -1.98 8.46 0.59
CA ARG A 269 -0.92 8.13 1.55
C ARG A 269 -1.14 8.78 2.91
N GLN A 270 -1.50 10.06 2.93
CA GLN A 270 -1.80 10.76 4.19
C GLN A 270 -2.95 10.12 4.97
N LEU A 271 -4.00 9.63 4.30
CA LEU A 271 -5.10 8.93 4.97
C LEU A 271 -4.72 7.50 5.36
N ALA A 272 -3.93 6.80 4.54
CA ALA A 272 -3.41 5.47 4.86
C ALA A 272 -2.55 5.48 6.13
N ASP A 273 -1.68 6.50 6.26
CA ASP A 273 -0.84 6.72 7.44
C ASP A 273 -1.67 7.10 8.68
N ALA A 274 -2.89 7.65 8.48
CA ALA A 274 -3.86 7.88 9.53
C ALA A 274 -4.71 6.63 9.88
N GLY A 275 -4.41 5.47 9.27
CA GLY A 275 -5.07 4.19 9.54
C GLY A 275 -6.39 3.98 8.80
N ILE A 276 -6.65 4.76 7.73
CA ILE A 276 -7.85 4.61 6.92
C ILE A 276 -7.60 3.57 5.82
N LEU A 277 -8.56 2.67 5.63
CA LEU A 277 -8.54 1.67 4.56
C LEU A 277 -9.31 2.12 3.31
N GLU A 278 -9.10 1.38 2.22
CA GLU A 278 -9.73 1.62 0.91
C GLU A 278 -9.46 3.04 0.36
N VAL A 279 -8.35 3.66 0.75
CA VAL A 279 -8.00 5.04 0.36
C VAL A 279 -7.89 5.23 -1.15
N GLY A 280 -7.76 4.16 -1.94
CA GLY A 280 -7.94 4.17 -3.40
C GLY A 280 -9.20 4.93 -3.83
N GLU A 281 -10.29 4.82 -3.06
CA GLU A 281 -11.57 5.47 -3.35
C GLU A 281 -11.64 6.94 -2.93
N LEU A 282 -10.60 7.51 -2.29
CA LEU A 282 -10.55 8.94 -1.94
C LEU A 282 -10.77 9.81 -3.18
N VAL A 283 -10.07 9.50 -4.27
CA VAL A 283 -10.24 10.12 -5.58
C VAL A 283 -10.57 9.04 -6.58
N GLN A 284 -11.71 9.18 -7.24
CA GLN A 284 -12.17 8.26 -8.27
C GLN A 284 -11.82 8.81 -9.65
N ARG A 285 -11.45 7.89 -10.55
CA ARG A 285 -11.20 8.17 -11.97
C ARG A 285 -12.33 7.62 -12.82
N ARG A 286 -12.80 8.41 -13.78
CA ARG A 286 -13.80 7.94 -14.74
C ARG A 286 -13.10 7.11 -15.82
N GLN A 287 -13.53 5.88 -16.04
CA GLN A 287 -12.92 5.01 -17.04
C GLN A 287 -12.96 5.64 -18.43
N GLY A 288 -11.81 5.70 -19.10
CA GLY A 288 -11.67 6.27 -20.45
C GLY A 288 -11.89 7.79 -20.55
N ALA A 289 -12.06 8.48 -19.42
CA ALA A 289 -12.22 9.93 -19.37
C ALA A 289 -11.20 10.51 -18.39
N GLU A 290 -10.60 11.64 -18.76
CA GLU A 290 -9.61 12.32 -17.91
C GLU A 290 -10.28 13.10 -16.76
N GLN A 291 -11.35 12.54 -16.19
CA GLN A 291 -12.16 13.15 -15.15
C GLN A 291 -11.86 12.52 -13.80
N LEU A 292 -11.80 13.38 -12.78
CA LEU A 292 -11.58 13.04 -11.39
C LEU A 292 -12.75 13.54 -10.55
N ARG A 293 -13.05 12.84 -9.47
CA ARG A 293 -13.91 13.35 -8.39
C ARG A 293 -13.43 12.84 -7.05
N ILE A 294 -13.80 13.54 -5.99
CA ILE A 294 -13.63 13.02 -4.63
C ILE A 294 -14.71 11.94 -4.37
N GLY A 295 -14.30 10.79 -3.84
CA GLY A 295 -15.19 9.64 -3.59
C GLY A 295 -15.77 9.59 -2.18
N VAL A 296 -15.28 10.43 -1.26
CA VAL A 296 -15.78 10.50 0.12
C VAL A 296 -17.24 10.99 0.12
N PRO A 297 -18.16 10.28 0.81
CA PRO A 297 -19.58 10.60 0.73
C PRO A 297 -19.98 11.85 1.51
N ARG A 298 -19.31 12.12 2.63
CA ARG A 298 -19.61 13.25 3.54
C ARG A 298 -18.53 14.31 3.45
N LEU A 299 -18.90 15.47 2.95
CA LEU A 299 -18.00 16.60 2.69
C LEU A 299 -18.60 17.87 3.30
N GLU A 300 -17.80 18.60 4.05
CA GLU A 300 -18.19 19.89 4.63
C GLU A 300 -17.10 20.92 4.31
N VAL A 301 -17.50 22.13 3.93
CA VAL A 301 -16.58 23.24 3.65
C VAL A 301 -16.99 24.42 4.54
N HIS A 302 -16.06 24.87 5.37
CA HIS A 302 -16.20 25.97 6.32
C HIS A 302 -15.31 27.13 5.87
N GLU A 303 -15.91 28.26 5.55
CA GLU A 303 -15.19 29.46 5.08
C GLU A 303 -14.94 30.43 6.24
N GLY A 304 -13.75 31.04 6.26
CA GLY A 304 -13.37 32.05 7.24
C GLY A 304 -12.96 31.52 8.62
N ALA A 305 -12.35 30.33 8.66
CA ALA A 305 -11.99 29.58 9.89
C ALA A 305 -10.50 29.65 10.29
#